data_AF-A0A5K1AUD4-F1
#
_entry.id   AF-A0A5K1AUD4-F1
#
_cell.length_a   1.000
_cell.length_b   1.000
_cell.length_c   1.000
_cell.angle_alpha   90.00
_cell.angle_beta   90.00
_cell.angle_gamma   90.00
#
_symmetry.space_group_name_H-M   'P 1'
#
loop_
_entity.id
_entity.type
_entity.pdbx_description
1 polymer ?
#
loop_
_entity_poly.entity_id
_entity_poly.type
_entity_poly.pdbx_seq_one_letter_code
_entity_poly.pdbx_strand_id
1 'polypeptide(L)'
;ISVANKVSNFLSTKTETRKHSKGTWRQSGGTETVMCPGGKEVYGTKSVFQFFHSGGTPSSWFVTEYSLDKDFRTRHKLPKKP
;
A
#
# COMPACT_ATOMS: atom_id res chain seq x y z
N ILE A 1 4.92 -13.68 29.42
CA ILE A 1 5.83 -13.05 28.42
C ILE A 1 4.95 -12.22 27.50
N SER A 2 4.93 -10.90 27.69
CA SER A 2 4.11 -9.96 26.91
C SER A 2 4.85 -9.64 25.61
N VAL A 3 4.40 -10.19 24.50
CA VAL A 3 4.98 -9.89 23.19
C VAL A 3 4.30 -8.63 22.69
N ALA A 4 5.00 -7.51 22.83
CA ALA A 4 4.57 -6.21 22.38
C ALA A 4 4.14 -6.27 20.91
N ASN A 5 2.90 -5.86 20.65
CA ASN A 5 2.36 -5.45 19.36
C ASN A 5 3.26 -4.35 18.77
N LYS A 6 4.34 -4.71 18.08
CA LYS A 6 5.03 -3.81 17.17
C LYS A 6 4.22 -3.78 15.88
N VAL A 7 3.24 -2.88 15.86
CA VAL A 7 2.63 -2.41 14.62
C VAL A 7 3.76 -1.71 13.85
N SER A 8 4.43 -2.44 12.96
CA SER A 8 5.42 -1.88 12.05
C SER A 8 4.70 -0.91 11.11
N ASN A 9 4.66 0.36 11.50
CA ASN A 9 4.31 1.46 10.62
C ASN A 9 5.43 1.61 9.59
N PHE A 10 5.38 0.83 8.51
CA PHE A 10 6.14 1.09 7.30
C PHE A 10 5.56 2.33 6.62
N LEU A 11 5.92 3.52 7.12
CA LEU A 11 5.71 4.79 6.44
C LEU A 11 6.87 4.99 5.47
N SER A 12 6.86 4.27 4.35
CA SER A 12 7.74 4.63 3.25
C SER A 12 7.09 5.74 2.42
N THR A 13 7.82 6.85 2.24
CA THR A 13 7.59 7.81 1.16
C THR A 13 7.40 7.01 -0.14
N LYS A 14 6.25 7.18 -0.80
CA LYS A 14 5.71 6.32 -1.89
C LYS A 14 6.69 6.04 -3.06
N THR A 15 7.76 6.81 -3.15
CA THR A 15 8.78 6.83 -4.19
C THR A 15 10.12 6.21 -3.78
N GLU A 16 10.48 6.17 -2.49
CA GLU A 16 11.79 5.66 -2.03
C GLU A 16 11.84 4.13 -1.93
N THR A 17 10.72 3.46 -1.69
CA THR A 17 10.66 1.99 -1.53
C THR A 17 10.56 1.18 -2.82
N ARG A 18 10.41 1.84 -3.97
CA ARG A 18 10.23 1.12 -5.24
C ARG A 18 11.54 0.65 -5.84
N LYS A 19 12.68 1.23 -5.47
CA LYS A 19 14.01 0.81 -5.92
C LYS A 19 14.81 0.25 -4.75
N HIS A 20 15.23 -0.99 -4.88
CA HIS A 20 16.13 -1.66 -3.95
C HIS A 20 17.47 -1.92 -4.65
N SER A 21 18.58 -2.04 -3.91
CA SER A 21 19.90 -2.31 -4.50
C SER A 21 19.96 -3.63 -5.32
N LYS A 22 18.95 -4.49 -5.17
CA LYS A 22 18.81 -5.78 -5.84
C LYS A 22 17.66 -5.85 -6.86
N GLY A 23 16.92 -4.76 -7.08
CA GLY A 23 15.78 -4.77 -7.99
C GLY A 23 14.79 -3.63 -7.81
N THR A 24 13.61 -3.75 -8.39
CA THR A 24 12.60 -2.68 -8.40
C THR A 24 11.19 -3.27 -8.33
N TRP A 25 10.34 -2.68 -7.48
CA TRP A 25 8.91 -2.95 -7.46
C TRP A 25 8.23 -2.17 -8.58
N ARG A 26 7.57 -2.87 -9.49
CA ARG A 26 6.81 -2.29 -10.59
C ARG A 26 5.34 -2.62 -10.42
N GLN A 27 4.48 -1.69 -10.80
CA GLN A 27 3.05 -1.91 -10.71
C GLN A 27 2.65 -3.07 -11.64
N SER A 28 1.88 -4.00 -11.08
CA SER A 28 1.34 -5.15 -11.79
C SER A 28 -0.17 -4.98 -11.89
N GLY A 29 -0.65 -4.64 -13.08
CA GLY A 29 -2.07 -4.35 -13.33
C GLY A 29 -2.49 -2.93 -12.92
N GLY A 30 -3.80 -2.71 -12.87
CA GLY A 30 -4.41 -1.43 -12.50
C GLY A 30 -4.43 -1.17 -11.00
N THR A 31 -4.71 0.08 -10.63
CA THR A 31 -5.12 0.42 -9.25
C THR A 31 -6.62 0.22 -9.13
N GLU A 32 -7.04 -0.58 -8.16
CA GLU A 32 -8.45 -0.87 -7.88
C GLU A 32 -8.97 0.08 -6.81
N THR A 33 -10.21 0.55 -6.97
CA THR A 33 -10.92 1.29 -5.92
C THR A 33 -11.46 0.30 -4.90
N VAL A 34 -11.20 0.56 -3.62
CA VAL A 34 -11.76 -0.21 -2.50
C VAL A 34 -12.97 0.54 -1.97
N MET A 35 -14.14 -0.09 -2.05
CA MET A 35 -15.39 0.47 -1.54
C MET A 35 -15.61 0.07 -0.07
N CYS A 36 -16.28 0.91 0.70
CA CYS A 36 -16.78 0.58 2.03
C CYS A 36 -17.83 -0.56 1.94
N PRO A 37 -18.06 -1.27 3.05
CA PRO A 37 -19.20 -2.20 3.14
C PRO A 37 -20.51 -1.52 2.72
N GLY A 38 -21.22 -2.11 1.77
CA GLY A 38 -22.45 -1.54 1.21
C GLY A 38 -22.27 -0.68 -0.06
N GLY A 39 -21.03 -0.50 -0.55
CA GLY A 39 -20.76 0.01 -1.90
C GLY A 39 -21.05 1.51 -2.14
N LYS A 40 -21.47 2.25 -1.11
CA LYS A 40 -21.89 3.65 -1.25
C LYS A 40 -20.75 4.66 -1.23
N GLU A 41 -19.58 4.26 -0.74
CA GLU A 41 -18.46 5.18 -0.52
C GLU A 41 -17.12 4.52 -0.82
N VAL A 42 -16.19 5.29 -1.37
CA VAL A 42 -14.81 4.89 -1.55
C VAL A 42 -14.08 4.93 -0.20
N TYR A 43 -13.53 3.78 0.20
CA TYR A 43 -12.64 3.64 1.36
C TYR A 43 -11.21 4.05 1.00
N GLY A 44 -10.77 3.68 -0.20
CA GLY A 44 -9.40 3.91 -0.64
C GLY A 44 -9.09 3.20 -1.95
N THR A 45 -7.82 2.89 -2.15
CA THR A 45 -7.33 2.17 -3.32
C THR A 45 -6.44 1.00 -2.93
N LYS A 46 -6.35 0.04 -3.83
CA LYS A 46 -5.50 -1.14 -3.78
C LYS A 46 -4.64 -1.17 -5.04
N SER A 47 -3.34 -1.26 -4.90
CA SER A 47 -2.40 -1.41 -6.00
C SER A 47 -1.53 -2.64 -5.77
N VAL A 48 -1.30 -3.45 -6.81
CA VAL A 48 -0.41 -4.60 -6.73
C VAL A 48 0.93 -4.25 -7.39
N PHE A 49 2.02 -4.66 -6.76
CA PHE A 49 3.38 -4.50 -7.28
C PHE A 49 4.05 -5.85 -7.34
N GLN A 50 4.81 -6.10 -8.41
CA GLN A 50 5.68 -7.26 -8.56
C GLN A 50 7.13 -6.80 -8.48
N PHE A 51 7.98 -7.58 -7.81
CA PHE A 51 9.40 -7.30 -7.75
C PHE A 51 10.12 -7.84 -8.99
N PHE A 52 10.99 -7.02 -9.55
CA PHE A 52 11.87 -7.35 -10.66
C PHE A 52 13.32 -7.28 -10.19
N HIS A 53 14.10 -8.34 -10.41
CA HIS A 53 15.53 -8.36 -10.11
C HIS A 53 16.31 -7.35 -10.97
N SER A 54 17.53 -7.03 -10.56
CA SER A 54 18.50 -6.32 -11.41
C SER A 54 18.69 -7.09 -12.73
N GLY A 55 18.34 -6.46 -13.85
CA GLY A 55 18.29 -7.11 -15.17
C GLY A 55 16.87 -7.26 -15.76
N GLY A 56 15.82 -6.99 -14.96
CA GLY A 56 14.44 -6.95 -15.46
C GLY A 56 13.71 -8.30 -15.45
N THR A 57 14.28 -9.34 -14.84
CA THR A 57 13.60 -10.62 -14.63
C THR A 57 12.53 -10.48 -13.53
N PRO A 58 11.26 -10.84 -13.79
CA PRO A 58 10.22 -10.83 -12.77
C PRO A 58 10.47 -11.94 -11.74
N SER A 59 10.16 -11.65 -10.47
CA SER A 59 10.13 -12.63 -9.39
C SER A 59 8.71 -13.12 -9.11
N SER A 60 8.55 -14.12 -8.25
CA SER A 60 7.26 -14.54 -7.70
C SER A 60 6.80 -13.68 -6.51
N TRP A 61 7.53 -12.62 -6.16
CA TRP A 61 7.19 -11.76 -5.03
C TRP A 61 6.25 -10.64 -5.45
N PHE A 62 5.13 -10.56 -4.73
CA PHE A 62 4.11 -9.53 -4.91
C PHE A 62 3.84 -8.81 -3.59
N VAL A 63 3.57 -7.51 -3.68
CA VAL A 63 3.10 -6.69 -2.57
C VAL A 63 1.81 -6.03 -3.00
N THR A 64 0.83 -6.04 -2.09
CA THR A 64 -0.41 -5.27 -2.25
C THR A 64 -0.35 -4.06 -1.34
N GLU A 65 -0.38 -2.86 -1.92
CA GLU A 65 -0.44 -1.60 -1.20
C GLU A 65 -1.89 -1.14 -1.11
N TYR A 66 -2.34 -0.85 0.11
CA TYR A 66 -3.62 -0.18 0.36
C TYR A 66 -3.35 1.28 0.74
N SER A 67 -4.01 2.19 0.04
CA SER A 67 -3.99 3.63 0.37
C SER A 67 -5.39 4.05 0.79
N LEU A 68 -5.51 4.76 1.91
CA LEU A 68 -6.77 5.37 2.31
C LEU A 68 -7.14 6.49 1.32
N ASP A 69 -8.41 6.64 0.99
CA ASP A 69 -8.88 7.81 0.25
C ASP A 69 -8.59 9.09 1.05
N LYS A 70 -8.10 10.12 0.38
CA LYS A 70 -7.60 11.34 1.04
C LYS A 70 -8.70 12.02 1.86
N ASP A 71 -9.91 11.96 1.35
CA ASP A 71 -11.07 12.62 1.92
C ASP A 71 -11.82 11.72 2.92
N PHE A 72 -11.49 10.42 2.98
CA PHE A 72 -12.15 9.47 3.88
C PHE A 72 -12.07 9.90 5.34
N ARG A 73 -10.88 10.29 5.85
CA ARG A 73 -10.76 10.75 7.24
C ARG A 73 -11.59 12.01 7.52
N THR A 74 -11.65 12.92 6.55
CA THR A 74 -12.42 14.16 6.64
C THR A 74 -13.92 13.87 6.69
N ARG A 75 -14.42 13.03 5.77
CA ARG A 75 -15.84 12.64 5.70
C ARG A 75 -16.30 11.92 6.97
N HIS A 76 -15.44 11.10 7.57
CA HIS A 76 -15.73 10.32 8.77
C HIS A 76 -15.31 10.99 10.09
N LYS A 77 -14.84 12.25 10.05
CA LYS A 77 -14.37 13.00 11.23
C LYS A 77 -13.36 12.21 12.08
N LEU A 78 -12.53 11.40 11.43
CA LEU A 78 -11.52 10.60 12.12
C LEU A 78 -10.42 11.53 12.65
N PRO A 79 -9.89 11.29 13.85
CA PRO A 79 -8.80 12.10 14.39
C PRO A 79 -7.64 12.17 13.38
N LYS A 80 -7.02 13.34 13.22
CA LYS A 80 -5.80 13.44 12.44
C LYS A 80 -4.77 12.50 13.07
N LYS A 81 -4.01 11.80 12.22
CA LYS A 81 -2.92 10.92 12.70
C LYS A 81 -2.01 11.76 13.63
N PRO A 82 -1.54 11.22 14.77
CA PRO A 82 -0.46 11.83 15.52
C PRO A 82 0.80 11.96 14.65
#